data_AF-A0A2E4FT31-F1
#
_entry.id   AF-A0A2E4FT31-F1
#
_cell.length_a   1.000
_cell.length_b   1.000
_cell.length_c   1.000
_cell.angle_alpha   90.00
_cell.angle_beta   90.00
_cell.angle_gamma   90.00
#
_symmetry.space_group_name_H-M   'P 1'
#
loop_
_entity.id
_entity.type
_entity.pdbx_description
1 polymer ?
#
loop_
_entity_poly.entity_id
_entity_poly.type
_entity_poly.pdbx_seq_one_letter_code
_entity_poly.pdbx_strand_id
1 'polypeptide(L)'
;MANERLGIDLASASGGIPLRADGVHPASLKGRDLEGYLDLLARARSATSELLTTWDDASLDTTVTFGPMTFSHRWVLYHFLEHFAGHRGQISSLLHCMRDSGVPGLPEKRNVGL
;
A
#
# COMPACT_ATOMS: atom_id res chain seq x y z
N MET A 1 -9.82 -16.17 -2.85
CA MET A 1 -10.72 -15.30 -3.62
C MET A 1 -10.29 -13.83 -3.70
N ALA A 2 -9.54 -13.26 -2.74
CA ALA A 2 -9.05 -11.87 -2.85
C ALA A 2 -7.85 -11.69 -3.82
N ASN A 3 -6.93 -12.67 -3.87
CA ASN A 3 -5.71 -12.58 -4.71
C ASN A 3 -6.01 -12.58 -6.22
N GLU A 4 -7.03 -13.32 -6.68
CA GLU A 4 -7.47 -13.32 -8.09
C GLU A 4 -8.11 -11.99 -8.51
N ARG A 5 -8.76 -11.28 -7.58
CA ARG A 5 -9.37 -9.96 -7.85
C ARG A 5 -8.35 -8.83 -7.96
N LEU A 6 -7.23 -8.94 -7.24
CA LEU A 6 -6.18 -7.92 -7.23
C LEU A 6 -5.06 -8.22 -8.24
N GLY A 7 -4.89 -9.48 -8.67
CA GLY A 7 -3.92 -9.85 -9.70
C GLY A 7 -2.46 -9.61 -9.28
N ILE A 8 -2.15 -9.76 -7.99
CA ILE A 8 -0.82 -9.59 -7.42
C ILE A 8 -0.47 -10.77 -6.51
N ASP A 9 0.77 -11.25 -6.61
CA ASP A 9 1.42 -12.13 -5.64
C ASP A 9 2.25 -11.29 -4.68
N LEU A 10 1.80 -11.16 -3.42
CA LEU A 10 2.39 -10.29 -2.39
C LEU A 10 3.52 -10.96 -1.58
N ALA A 11 4.09 -12.08 -2.05
CA ALA A 11 5.02 -12.89 -1.27
C ALA A 11 6.41 -12.28 -1.00
N SER A 12 6.79 -11.14 -1.61
CA SER A 12 8.16 -10.60 -1.44
C SER A 12 8.25 -9.51 -0.37
N ALA A 13 8.68 -9.93 0.82
CA ALA A 13 9.11 -9.06 1.90
C ALA A 13 10.37 -8.27 1.52
N SER A 14 10.22 -7.04 1.03
CA SER A 14 11.27 -6.04 1.17
C SER A 14 10.61 -4.76 1.69
N GLY A 15 10.98 -4.34 2.89
CA GLY A 15 10.34 -3.27 3.66
C GLY A 15 10.55 -1.87 3.11
N GLY A 16 10.34 -1.65 1.81
CA GLY A 16 10.26 -0.32 1.20
C GLY A 16 11.53 0.53 1.28
N ILE A 17 12.69 -0.05 1.63
CA ILE A 17 13.95 0.69 1.69
C ILE A 17 14.46 0.94 0.27
N PRO A 18 14.93 2.15 -0.07
CA PRO A 18 15.57 2.40 -1.36
C PRO A 18 16.71 1.41 -1.59
N LEU A 19 16.70 0.83 -2.78
CA LEU A 19 17.74 -0.09 -3.21
C LEU A 19 19.08 0.65 -3.29
N ARG A 20 20.17 -0.09 -3.06
CA ARG A 20 21.51 0.38 -3.39
C ARG A 20 21.62 0.64 -4.90
N ALA A 21 22.64 1.38 -5.33
CA ALA A 21 22.86 1.65 -6.75
C ALA A 21 22.99 0.38 -7.62
N ASP A 22 23.48 -0.71 -7.04
CA ASP A 22 23.59 -2.05 -7.61
C ASP A 22 22.42 -2.97 -7.24
N GLY A 23 21.39 -2.44 -6.58
CA GLY A 23 20.26 -3.22 -6.11
C GLY A 23 19.35 -3.67 -7.24
N VAL A 24 18.91 -4.91 -7.15
CA VAL A 24 17.99 -5.51 -8.13
C VAL A 24 16.56 -5.32 -7.64
N HIS A 25 15.71 -4.72 -8.47
CA HIS A 25 14.28 -4.63 -8.17
C HIS A 25 13.66 -6.02 -8.08
N PRO A 26 12.70 -6.25 -7.16
CA PRO A 26 11.94 -7.50 -7.15
C PRO A 26 11.33 -7.81 -8.52
N ALA A 27 11.45 -9.06 -8.98
CA ALA A 27 10.95 -9.48 -10.28
C ALA A 27 9.42 -9.26 -10.42
N SER A 28 8.70 -9.26 -9.29
CA SER A 28 7.26 -8.96 -9.20
C SER A 28 6.90 -7.53 -9.62
N LEU A 29 7.85 -6.60 -9.62
CA LEU A 29 7.63 -5.22 -10.11
C LEU A 29 7.82 -5.08 -11.62
N LYS A 30 8.35 -6.11 -12.29
CA LYS A 30 8.67 -6.07 -13.73
C LYS A 30 7.39 -6.06 -14.57
N GLY A 31 7.32 -5.15 -15.55
CA GLY A 31 6.23 -5.09 -16.52
C GLY A 31 4.97 -4.34 -16.04
N ARG A 32 5.03 -3.68 -14.88
CA ARG A 32 3.99 -2.75 -14.42
C ARG A 32 4.51 -1.31 -14.58
N ASP A 33 3.78 -0.49 -15.32
CA ASP A 33 4.00 0.96 -15.36
C ASP A 33 3.28 1.65 -14.21
N LEU A 34 3.48 2.97 -14.09
CA LEU A 34 2.84 3.78 -13.06
C LEU A 34 1.32 3.73 -13.14
N GLU A 35 0.75 3.77 -14.35
CA GLU A 35 -0.70 3.71 -14.56
C GLU A 35 -1.28 2.39 -14.04
N GLY A 36 -0.61 1.27 -14.29
CA GLY A 36 -1.00 -0.03 -13.77
C GLY A 36 -1.03 -0.09 -12.23
N TYR A 37 -0.10 0.58 -11.54
CA TYR A 37 -0.14 0.67 -10.07
C TYR A 37 -1.26 1.58 -9.57
N LEU A 38 -1.53 2.69 -10.25
CA LEU A 38 -2.62 3.60 -9.89
C LEU A 38 -4.00 2.93 -10.08
N ASP A 39 -4.18 2.20 -11.18
CA ASP A 39 -5.38 1.39 -11.42
C ASP A 39 -5.56 0.32 -10.34
N LEU A 40 -4.49 -0.38 -9.98
CA LEU A 40 -4.52 -1.38 -8.92
C LEU A 40 -4.93 -0.78 -7.58
N LEU A 41 -4.39 0.39 -7.21
CA LEU A 41 -4.78 1.11 -6.00
C LEU A 41 -6.25 1.54 -6.05
N ALA A 42 -6.75 2.00 -7.20
CA ALA A 42 -8.15 2.37 -7.38
C ALA A 42 -9.08 1.17 -7.19
N ARG A 43 -8.76 0.02 -7.78
CA ARG A 43 -9.52 -1.23 -7.61
C ARG A 43 -9.50 -1.73 -6.18
N ALA A 44 -8.34 -1.72 -5.53
CA ALA A 44 -8.21 -2.10 -4.12
C ALA A 44 -9.05 -1.19 -3.21
N ARG A 45 -9.08 0.11 -3.48
CA ARG A 45 -9.91 1.08 -2.74
C ARG A 45 -11.40 0.80 -2.93
N SER A 46 -11.87 0.57 -4.17
CA SER A 46 -13.28 0.25 -4.44
C SER A 46 -13.70 -1.02 -3.70
N ALA A 47 -12.94 -2.10 -3.88
CA ALA A 47 -13.24 -3.39 -3.26
C ALA A 47 -13.22 -3.31 -1.72
N THR A 48 -12.28 -2.56 -1.14
CA THR A 48 -12.24 -2.33 0.31
C THR A 48 -13.46 -1.55 0.77
N SER A 49 -13.80 -0.46 0.08
CA SER A 49 -14.96 0.37 0.44
C SER A 49 -16.27 -0.44 0.36
N GLU A 50 -16.46 -1.22 -0.68
CA GLU A 50 -17.62 -2.10 -0.86
C GLU A 50 -17.70 -3.19 0.23
N LEU A 51 -16.55 -3.74 0.66
CA LEU A 51 -16.53 -4.70 1.75
C LEU A 51 -16.91 -4.03 3.08
N LEU A 52 -16.32 -2.87 3.39
CA LEU A 52 -16.54 -2.21 4.67
C LEU A 52 -17.98 -1.72 4.86
N THR A 53 -18.71 -1.43 3.79
CA THR A 53 -20.14 -1.09 3.90
C THR A 53 -21.02 -2.27 4.34
N THR A 54 -20.51 -3.50 4.27
CA THR A 54 -21.22 -4.70 4.75
C THR A 54 -20.98 -5.00 6.22
N TRP A 55 -20.05 -4.28 6.87
CA TRP A 55 -19.68 -4.51 8.27
C TRP A 55 -20.48 -3.62 9.20
N ASP A 56 -20.87 -4.19 10.33
CA ASP A 56 -21.39 -3.47 11.50
C ASP A 56 -20.34 -3.45 12.63
N ASP A 57 -20.67 -2.83 13.75
CA ASP A 57 -19.76 -2.75 14.90
C ASP A 57 -19.40 -4.12 15.47
N ALA A 58 -20.33 -5.08 15.45
CA ALA A 58 -20.10 -6.44 15.92
C ALA A 58 -19.11 -7.19 15.01
N SER A 59 -19.11 -6.89 13.72
CA SER A 59 -18.17 -7.45 12.74
C SER A 59 -16.71 -7.13 13.09
N LEU A 60 -16.43 -6.08 13.87
CA LEU A 60 -15.07 -5.70 14.27
C LEU A 60 -14.38 -6.74 15.17
N ASP A 61 -15.15 -7.55 15.88
CA ASP A 61 -14.63 -8.57 16.78
C ASP A 61 -14.48 -9.94 16.09
N THR A 62 -14.91 -10.05 14.83
CA THR A 62 -14.69 -11.25 14.01
C THR A 62 -13.20 -11.43 13.76
N THR A 63 -12.72 -12.66 13.92
CA THR A 63 -11.30 -12.99 13.74
C THR A 63 -11.04 -13.75 12.45
N VAL A 64 -9.95 -13.42 11.79
CA VAL A 64 -9.38 -14.15 10.65
C VAL A 64 -8.03 -14.74 11.04
N THR A 65 -7.77 -15.98 10.62
CA THR A 65 -6.49 -16.66 10.87
C THR A 65 -5.70 -16.74 9.59
N PHE A 66 -4.44 -16.31 9.64
CA PHE A 66 -3.49 -16.39 8.54
C PHE A 66 -2.19 -16.99 9.04
N GLY A 67 -1.91 -18.24 8.65
CA GLY A 67 -0.80 -19.01 9.18
C GLY A 67 -0.94 -19.23 10.70
N PRO A 68 0.10 -18.96 11.51
CA PRO A 68 0.04 -19.13 12.96
C PRO A 68 -0.60 -17.95 13.70
N MET A 69 -1.02 -16.89 12.99
CA MET A 69 -1.52 -15.66 13.60
C MET A 69 -3.02 -15.51 13.40
N THR A 70 -3.69 -14.99 14.43
CA THR A 70 -5.11 -14.65 14.40
C THR A 70 -5.27 -13.16 14.66
N PHE A 71 -6.07 -12.50 13.84
CA PHE A 71 -6.31 -11.07 13.90
C PHE A 71 -7.80 -10.79 13.93
N SER A 72 -8.23 -9.85 14.76
CA SER A 72 -9.59 -9.31 14.65
C SER A 72 -9.69 -8.36 13.45
N HIS A 73 -10.88 -8.23 12.88
CA HIS A 73 -11.18 -7.21 11.88
C HIS A 73 -10.79 -5.81 12.37
N ARG A 74 -11.05 -5.50 13.65
CA ARG A 74 -10.60 -4.25 14.30
C ARG A 74 -9.10 -4.03 14.15
N TRP A 75 -8.30 -5.05 14.49
CA TRP A 75 -6.85 -4.97 14.36
C TRP A 75 -6.44 -4.78 12.90
N VAL A 76 -7.06 -5.52 11.97
CA VAL A 76 -6.78 -5.42 10.53
C VAL A 76 -7.05 -4.01 10.01
N LEU A 77 -8.16 -3.39 10.38
CA LEU A 77 -8.49 -2.01 9.96
C LEU A 77 -7.50 -0.99 10.53
N TYR A 78 -7.20 -1.09 11.82
CA TYR A 78 -6.21 -0.24 12.46
C TYR A 78 -4.85 -0.36 11.75
N HIS A 79 -4.39 -1.60 11.56
CA HIS A 79 -3.11 -1.87 10.94
C HIS A 79 -3.07 -1.40 9.47
N PHE A 80 -4.17 -1.53 8.73
CA PHE A 80 -4.25 -1.03 7.36
C PHE A 80 -4.09 0.50 7.30
N LEU A 81 -4.74 1.23 8.21
CA LEU A 81 -4.60 2.68 8.31
C LEU A 81 -3.17 3.08 8.69
N GLU A 82 -2.60 2.42 9.70
CA GLU A 82 -1.22 2.61 10.14
C GLU A 82 -0.23 2.41 8.98
N HIS A 83 -0.38 1.29 8.25
CA HIS A 83 0.49 0.93 7.13
C HIS A 83 0.38 1.92 5.96
N PHE A 84 -0.82 2.39 5.66
CA PHE A 84 -1.04 3.43 4.65
C PHE A 84 -0.37 4.76 5.04
N ALA A 85 -0.53 5.19 6.29
CA ALA A 85 0.11 6.40 6.80
C ALA A 85 1.64 6.30 6.75
N GLY A 86 2.19 5.16 7.18
CA GLY A 86 3.62 4.87 7.15
C GLY A 86 4.21 4.93 5.73
N HIS A 87 3.59 4.24 4.77
CA HIS A 87 4.05 4.29 3.38
C HIS A 87 3.88 5.66 2.72
N ARG A 88 2.81 6.39 3.05
CA ARG A 88 2.66 7.77 2.59
C ARG A 88 3.82 8.64 3.09
N GLY A 89 4.21 8.50 4.36
CA GLY A 89 5.37 9.20 4.93
C GLY A 89 6.68 8.86 4.21
N GLN A 90 6.90 7.58 3.89
CA GLN A 90 8.07 7.12 3.13
C GLN A 90 8.11 7.74 1.72
N ILE A 91 6.99 7.72 0.98
CA ILE A 91 6.88 8.33 -0.36
C ILE A 91 7.16 9.84 -0.28
N SER A 92 6.56 10.53 0.69
CA SER A 92 6.83 11.96 0.89
C SER A 92 8.29 12.25 1.18
N SER A 93 8.94 11.44 2.01
CA SER A 93 10.37 11.57 2.33
C SER A 93 11.24 11.36 1.08
N LEU A 94 10.95 10.34 0.27
CA LEU A 94 11.64 10.11 -1.00
C LEU A 94 11.48 11.31 -1.95
N LEU A 95 10.28 11.85 -2.09
CA LEU A 95 10.05 13.05 -2.91
C LEU A 95 10.83 14.26 -2.40
N HIS A 96 11.03 14.40 -1.09
CA HIS A 96 11.90 15.44 -0.54
C HIS A 96 13.36 15.21 -0.92
N CYS A 97 13.91 14.01 -0.70
CA CYS A 97 15.29 13.69 -1.08
C CYS A 97 15.54 13.89 -2.59
N MET A 98 14.58 13.53 -3.44
CA MET A 98 14.68 13.72 -4.89
C MET A 98 14.68 15.20 -5.28
N ARG A 99 13.85 16.04 -4.62
CA ARG A 99 13.85 17.50 -4.84
C ARG A 99 15.19 18.11 -4.43
N ASP A 100 15.70 17.75 -3.25
CA ASP A 100 16.98 18.27 -2.73
C ASP A 100 18.16 17.84 -3.61
N SER A 101 18.04 16.70 -4.28
CA SER A 101 19.01 16.19 -5.26
C SER A 101 18.81 16.73 -6.68
N GLY A 102 17.84 17.63 -6.90
CA GLY A 102 17.60 18.29 -8.19
C GLY A 102 16.97 17.40 -9.28
N VAL A 103 16.24 16.35 -8.92
CA VAL A 103 15.55 15.49 -9.89
C VAL A 103 14.44 16.31 -10.61
N PRO A 104 14.47 16.42 -11.95
CA PRO A 104 13.49 17.21 -12.70
C PRO A 104 12.14 16.50 -12.81
N GLY A 105 11.07 17.27 -13.07
CA GLY A 105 9.73 16.73 -13.38
C GLY A 105 8.93 16.21 -12.17
N LEU A 106 9.38 16.51 -10.94
CA LEU A 106 8.63 16.15 -9.74
C LEU A 106 7.36 16.99 -9.62
N PRO A 107 6.24 16.39 -9.15
CA PRO A 107 5.01 17.15 -8.91
C PRO A 107 5.25 18.25 -7.87
N GLU A 108 4.65 19.42 -8.09
CA GLU A 108 4.69 20.53 -7.14
C GLU A 108 4.16 20.10 -5.77
N LYS A 109 4.66 20.75 -4.70
CA LYS A 109 4.11 20.55 -3.35
C LYS A 109 2.64 20.97 -3.36
N ARG A 110 1.71 20.01 -3.40
CA ARG A 110 0.32 20.29 -3.08
C ARG A 110 0.19 20.44 -1.57
N ASN A 111 -0.16 21.63 -1.12
CA ASN A 111 -0.65 21.83 0.24
C ASN A 111 -1.99 21.10 0.34
N VAL A 112 -1.96 19.87 0.84
CA VAL A 112 -3.17 19.16 1.24
C VAL A 112 -3.48 19.69 2.64
N GLY A 113 -4.30 20.74 2.72
CA GLY A 113 -4.85 21.20 3.99
C GLY A 113 -5.53 20.00 4.67
N LEU A 114 -5.09 19.70 5.89
CA LEU A 114 -5.81 18.83 6.80
C LEU A 114 -6.97 19.61 7.42
#